data_AF-A0A847I6M0-F1
#
_entry.id   AF-A0A847I6M0-F1
#
_cell.length_a   1.000
_cell.length_b   1.000
_cell.length_c   1.000
_cell.angle_alpha   90.00
_cell.angle_beta   90.00
_cell.angle_gamma   90.00
#
_symmetry.space_group_name_H-M   'P 1'
#
loop_
_entity.id
_entity.type
_entity.pdbx_description
1 polymer ?
#
loop_
_entity_poly.entity_id
_entity_poly.type
_entity_poly.pdbx_seq_one_letter_code
_entity_poly.pdbx_strand_id
1 'polypeptide(L)'
;MAARTSYETQAKISVALAIVGGLSAVVAAACILQRLDLETFLFTYEAQGRRFLVIMAGLAVGLVTGGIGFLVGFNSAGQRLNKQNRLSWTGFFLSAAVIALTLCVGILLWGTRNPVHVTPA
;
A
#
# COMPACT_ATOMS: atom_id res chain seq x y z
N MET A 1 -33.97 -6.13 -0.81
CA MET A 1 -33.16 -6.30 0.43
C MET A 1 -31.65 -6.44 0.19
N ALA A 2 -31.18 -6.85 -0.99
CA ALA A 2 -29.75 -7.13 -1.26
C ALA A 2 -28.77 -5.93 -1.14
N ALA A 3 -29.24 -4.69 -1.31
CA ALA A 3 -28.36 -3.51 -1.27
C ALA A 3 -27.78 -3.22 0.13
N ARG A 4 -28.51 -3.51 1.22
CA ARG A 4 -28.06 -3.20 2.59
C ARG A 4 -26.89 -4.07 3.04
N THR A 5 -26.97 -5.37 2.80
CA THR A 5 -25.89 -6.32 3.13
C THR A 5 -24.64 -6.06 2.30
N SER A 6 -24.80 -5.55 1.07
CA SER A 6 -23.69 -5.17 0.20
C SER A 6 -22.83 -4.04 0.78
N TYR A 7 -23.43 -2.97 1.30
CA TYR A 7 -22.66 -1.82 1.83
C TYR A 7 -21.87 -2.13 3.11
N GLU A 8 -22.45 -2.92 4.02
CA GLU A 8 -21.72 -3.36 5.23
C GLU A 8 -20.55 -4.29 4.87
N THR A 9 -20.73 -5.14 3.86
CA THR A 9 -19.68 -6.00 3.35
C THR A 9 -18.58 -5.18 2.67
N GLN A 10 -18.95 -4.16 1.89
CA GLN A 10 -18.01 -3.21 1.29
C GLN A 10 -17.16 -2.49 2.36
N ALA A 11 -17.77 -2.04 3.46
CA ALA A 11 -17.05 -1.39 4.55
C ALA A 11 -16.01 -2.31 5.22
N LYS A 12 -16.35 -3.60 5.39
CA LYS A 12 -15.41 -4.59 5.94
C LYS A 12 -14.29 -4.92 4.96
N ILE A 13 -14.62 -5.07 3.67
CA ILE A 13 -13.64 -5.34 2.61
C ILE A 13 -12.66 -4.18 2.48
N SER A 14 -13.11 -2.92 2.51
CA SER A 14 -12.20 -1.78 2.41
C SER A 14 -11.20 -1.72 3.56
N VAL A 15 -11.63 -1.99 4.79
CA VAL A 15 -10.74 -2.09 5.95
C VAL A 15 -9.76 -3.26 5.80
N ALA A 16 -10.22 -4.44 5.38
CA ALA A 16 -9.35 -5.59 5.17
C ALA A 16 -8.29 -5.33 4.08
N LEU A 17 -8.69 -4.72 2.96
CA LEU A 17 -7.78 -4.33 1.88
C LEU A 17 -6.76 -3.29 2.34
N ALA A 18 -7.18 -2.34 3.17
CA ALA A 18 -6.28 -1.35 3.75
C ALA A 18 -5.24 -2.00 4.70
N ILE A 19 -5.63 -2.99 5.49
CA ILE A 19 -4.69 -3.74 6.35
C ILE A 19 -3.65 -4.48 5.48
N VAL A 20 -4.11 -5.20 4.45
CA VAL A 20 -3.21 -5.93 3.54
C VAL A 20 -2.26 -4.98 2.83
N GLY A 21 -2.77 -3.87 2.29
CA GLY A 21 -1.94 -2.87 1.60
C GLY A 21 -0.99 -2.13 2.54
N GLY A 22 -1.42 -1.84 3.77
CA GLY A 22 -0.58 -1.22 4.79
C GLY A 22 0.58 -2.12 5.17
N LEU A 23 0.32 -3.41 5.42
CA LEU A 23 1.37 -4.38 5.72
C LEU A 23 2.35 -4.54 4.55
N SER A 24 1.87 -4.61 3.31
CA SER A 24 2.76 -4.72 2.15
C SER A 24 3.64 -3.47 1.95
N ALA A 25 3.08 -2.27 2.17
CA ALA A 25 3.82 -1.01 2.12
C ALA A 25 4.88 -0.92 3.23
N VAL A 26 4.55 -1.35 4.45
CA VAL A 26 5.48 -1.40 5.58
C VAL A 26 6.62 -2.38 5.32
N VAL A 27 6.34 -3.56 4.77
CA VAL A 27 7.39 -4.52 4.38
C VAL A 27 8.32 -3.93 3.32
N ALA A 28 7.77 -3.28 2.30
CA ALA A 28 8.57 -2.61 1.27
C ALA A 28 9.46 -1.50 1.86
N ALA A 29 8.90 -0.67 2.75
CA ALA A 29 9.65 0.38 3.46
C ALA A 29 10.78 -0.22 4.31
N ALA A 30 10.49 -1.26 5.09
CA ALA A 30 11.47 -1.93 5.93
C ALA A 30 12.62 -2.51 5.10
N CYS A 31 12.34 -3.12 3.94
CA CYS A 31 13.37 -3.62 3.05
C CYS A 31 14.32 -2.52 2.52
N ILE A 32 13.79 -1.32 2.25
CA ILE A 32 14.60 -0.16 1.83
C ILE A 32 15.44 0.32 3.01
N LEU A 33 14.81 0.59 4.15
CA LEU A 33 15.47 1.16 5.33
C LEU A 33 16.56 0.26 5.92
N GLN A 34 16.43 -1.07 5.82
CA GLN A 34 17.45 -2.03 6.27
C GLN A 34 18.76 -1.96 5.49
N ARG A 35 18.77 -1.38 4.28
CA ARG A 35 19.94 -1.29 3.40
C ARG A 35 20.20 0.13 2.93
N LEU A 36 19.53 1.10 3.55
CA LEU A 36 19.81 2.50 3.31
C LEU A 36 21.12 2.84 4.01
N ASP A 37 22.13 3.19 3.22
CA ASP A 37 23.35 3.76 3.76
C ASP A 37 23.05 5.21 4.17
N LEU A 38 23.13 5.52 5.46
CA LEU A 38 22.81 6.84 6.00
C LEU A 38 23.88 7.89 5.70
N GLU A 39 25.12 7.48 5.38
CA GLU A 39 26.19 8.40 5.03
C GLU A 39 26.00 8.95 3.61
N THR A 40 25.66 8.08 2.67
CA THR A 40 25.42 8.45 1.27
C THR A 40 23.94 8.71 0.95
N PHE A 41 23.04 8.34 1.85
CA PHE A 41 21.58 8.32 1.66
C PHE A 41 21.15 7.53 0.42
N LEU A 42 21.92 6.48 0.08
CA LEU A 42 21.67 5.62 -1.07
C LEU A 42 21.22 4.23 -0.64
N PHE A 43 20.22 3.74 -1.35
CA PHE A 43 19.76 2.36 -1.29
C PHE A 43 20.43 1.59 -2.44
N THR A 44 21.43 0.80 -2.10
CA THR A 44 22.13 -0.06 -3.04
C THR A 44 21.35 -1.37 -3.23
N TYR A 45 21.01 -1.68 -4.49
CA TYR A 45 20.25 -2.88 -4.83
C TYR A 45 20.75 -3.52 -6.11
N GLU A 46 20.63 -4.84 -6.14
CA GLU A 46 20.76 -5.64 -7.35
C GLU A 46 19.43 -5.57 -8.12
N ALA A 47 19.46 -5.11 -9.37
CA ALA A 47 18.24 -4.98 -10.18
C ALA A 47 17.52 -6.33 -10.40
N GLN A 48 18.28 -7.44 -10.41
CA GLN A 48 17.74 -8.81 -10.52
C GLN A 48 17.60 -9.51 -9.15
N GLY A 49 17.89 -8.81 -8.06
CA GLY A 49 17.84 -9.37 -6.72
C GLY A 49 16.40 -9.58 -6.24
N ARG A 50 16.18 -10.67 -5.48
CA ARG A 50 14.87 -11.01 -4.89
C ARG A 50 14.28 -9.87 -4.04
N ARG A 51 15.12 -9.04 -3.41
CA ARG A 51 14.69 -7.89 -2.60
C ARG A 51 14.01 -6.81 -3.43
N PHE A 52 14.56 -6.49 -4.61
CA PHE A 52 13.97 -5.47 -5.47
C PHE A 52 12.58 -5.91 -5.96
N LEU A 53 12.43 -7.20 -6.29
CA LEU A 53 11.13 -7.80 -6.60
C LEU A 53 10.14 -7.70 -5.44
N VAL A 54 10.57 -7.99 -4.20
CA VAL A 54 9.70 -7.86 -3.01
C VAL A 54 9.26 -6.41 -2.77
N ILE A 55 10.16 -5.44 -2.94
CA ILE A 55 9.82 -4.01 -2.81
C ILE A 55 8.81 -3.62 -3.89
N MET A 56 9.07 -3.96 -5.16
CA MET A 56 8.16 -3.67 -6.27
C MET A 56 6.79 -4.32 -6.08
N ALA A 57 6.76 -5.59 -5.68
CA ALA A 57 5.52 -6.31 -5.39
C ALA A 57 4.77 -5.69 -4.21
N GLY A 58 5.47 -5.29 -3.15
CA GLY A 58 4.88 -4.64 -1.99
C GLY A 58 4.25 -3.29 -2.32
N LEU A 59 4.92 -2.50 -3.16
CA LEU A 59 4.40 -1.23 -3.70
C LEU A 59 3.17 -1.46 -4.59
N ALA A 60 3.23 -2.44 -5.50
CA ALA A 60 2.11 -2.76 -6.39
C ALA A 60 0.88 -3.23 -5.61
N VAL A 61 1.06 -4.16 -4.66
CA VAL A 61 -0.03 -4.63 -3.79
C VAL A 61 -0.60 -3.48 -2.97
N GLY A 62 0.25 -2.63 -2.36
CA GLY A 62 -0.19 -1.49 -1.56
C GLY A 62 -1.04 -0.49 -2.35
N LEU A 63 -0.64 -0.18 -3.60
CA LEU A 63 -1.39 0.70 -4.49
C LEU A 63 -2.71 0.08 -4.94
N VAL A 64 -2.71 -1.20 -5.33
CA VAL A 64 -3.92 -1.86 -5.83
C VAL A 64 -4.93 -2.05 -4.71
N THR A 65 -4.54 -2.61 -3.56
CA THR A 65 -5.48 -2.84 -2.45
C THR A 65 -5.88 -1.54 -1.79
N GLY A 66 -4.97 -0.57 -1.65
CA GLY A 66 -5.28 0.78 -1.21
C GLY A 66 -6.26 1.48 -2.15
N GLY A 67 -6.05 1.42 -3.46
CA GLY A 67 -6.93 2.00 -4.47
C GLY A 67 -8.34 1.39 -4.46
N ILE A 68 -8.44 0.06 -4.49
CA ILE A 68 -9.73 -0.64 -4.42
C ILE A 68 -10.42 -0.35 -3.08
N GLY A 69 -9.69 -0.43 -1.96
CA GLY A 69 -10.23 -0.13 -0.63
C GLY A 69 -10.74 1.30 -0.50
N PHE A 70 -10.04 2.28 -1.10
CA PHE A 70 -10.44 3.67 -1.15
C PHE A 70 -11.76 3.84 -1.91
N LEU A 71 -11.87 3.30 -3.13
CA LEU A 71 -13.08 3.40 -3.95
C LEU A 71 -14.28 2.73 -3.28
N VAL A 72 -14.08 1.53 -2.73
CA VAL A 72 -15.14 0.78 -2.02
C VAL A 72 -15.57 1.47 -0.73
N GLY A 73 -14.61 2.00 0.04
CA GLY A 73 -14.87 2.79 1.23
C GLY A 73 -15.65 4.06 0.93
N PHE A 74 -15.24 4.80 -0.12
CA PHE A 74 -15.90 6.02 -0.57
C PHE A 74 -17.33 5.75 -1.07
N ASN A 75 -17.52 4.73 -1.90
CA ASN A 75 -18.81 4.39 -2.48
C ASN A 75 -19.85 4.00 -1.41
N SER A 76 -19.41 3.37 -0.32
CA SER A 76 -20.27 2.99 0.80
C SER A 76 -20.45 4.09 1.86
N ALA A 77 -19.54 5.06 1.92
CA ALA A 77 -19.62 6.20 2.85
C ALA A 77 -20.72 7.18 2.44
N GLY A 78 -21.44 7.72 3.42
CA GLY A 78 -22.51 8.71 3.20
C GLY A 78 -23.85 8.13 2.71
N GLN A 79 -23.93 6.83 2.43
CA GLN A 79 -25.17 6.18 2.06
C GLN A 79 -26.14 6.11 3.26
N ARG A 80 -27.34 6.69 3.13
CA ARG A 80 -28.40 6.71 4.17
C ARG A 80 -28.78 5.32 4.69
N LEU A 81 -28.58 4.28 3.89
CA LEU A 81 -28.93 2.90 4.23
C LEU A 81 -27.80 2.13 4.92
N ASN A 82 -26.61 2.72 5.04
CA ASN A 82 -25.45 2.08 5.64
C ASN A 82 -25.44 2.30 7.17
N LYS A 83 -25.72 1.23 7.92
CA LYS A 83 -25.64 1.27 9.39
C LYS A 83 -24.20 1.37 9.90
N GLN A 84 -23.23 1.00 9.08
CA GLN A 84 -21.80 1.01 9.39
C GLN A 84 -21.09 2.19 8.73
N ASN A 85 -21.77 3.34 8.60
CA ASN A 85 -21.20 4.53 7.95
C ASN A 85 -19.85 4.97 8.56
N ARG A 86 -19.70 4.86 9.89
CA ARG A 86 -18.41 5.14 10.56
C ARG A 86 -17.29 4.22 10.07
N LEU A 87 -17.58 2.93 9.90
CA LEU A 87 -16.61 1.94 9.41
C LEU A 87 -16.23 2.20 7.95
N SER A 88 -17.18 2.60 7.10
CA SER A 88 -16.90 3.00 5.71
C SER A 88 -15.95 4.18 5.64
N TRP A 89 -16.17 5.21 6.46
CA TRP A 89 -15.25 6.35 6.56
C TRP A 89 -13.87 5.93 7.08
N THR A 90 -13.82 5.05 8.08
CA THR A 90 -12.54 4.49 8.56
C THR A 90 -11.80 3.74 7.45
N GLY A 91 -12.49 2.86 6.71
CA GLY A 91 -11.90 2.12 5.58
C GLY A 91 -11.40 3.04 4.47
N PHE A 92 -12.15 4.11 4.15
CA PHE A 92 -11.75 5.14 3.21
C PHE A 92 -10.46 5.84 3.63
N PHE A 93 -10.42 6.42 4.84
CA PHE A 93 -9.25 7.16 5.31
C PHE A 93 -8.03 6.26 5.53
N LEU A 94 -8.25 5.03 6.01
CA LEU A 94 -7.17 4.05 6.17
C LEU A 94 -6.59 3.67 4.81
N SER A 95 -7.43 3.43 3.80
CA SER A 95 -6.96 3.17 2.43
C SER A 95 -6.23 4.37 1.82
N ALA A 96 -6.71 5.59 2.06
CA ALA A 96 -6.03 6.80 1.63
C ALA A 96 -4.64 6.94 2.28
N ALA A 97 -4.53 6.67 3.58
CA ALA A 97 -3.26 6.67 4.29
C ALA A 97 -2.30 5.59 3.76
N VAL A 98 -2.80 4.41 3.41
CA VAL A 98 -2.02 3.34 2.78
C VAL A 98 -1.50 3.75 1.41
N ILE A 99 -2.33 4.37 0.57
CA ILE A 99 -1.89 4.91 -0.73
C ILE A 99 -0.79 5.96 -0.51
N ALA A 100 -1.02 6.92 0.39
CA ALA A 100 -0.05 7.97 0.70
C ALA A 100 1.29 7.38 1.18
N LEU A 101 1.25 6.44 2.12
CA LEU A 101 2.45 5.73 2.59
C LEU A 101 3.15 5.00 1.45
N THR A 102 2.42 4.27 0.63
CA THR A 102 2.98 3.51 -0.51
C THR A 102 3.65 4.46 -1.51
N LEU A 103 3.05 5.61 -1.79
CA LEU A 103 3.65 6.65 -2.63
C LEU A 103 4.91 7.23 -2.00
N CYS A 104 4.91 7.54 -0.71
CA CYS A 104 6.10 8.00 0.00
C CYS A 104 7.25 6.99 -0.10
N VAL A 105 6.97 5.70 0.08
CA VAL A 105 7.97 4.62 -0.07
C VAL A 105 8.47 4.51 -1.51
N GLY A 106 7.57 4.64 -2.50
CA GLY A 106 7.94 4.65 -3.91
C GLY A 106 8.83 5.84 -4.28
N ILE A 107 8.52 7.03 -3.76
CA ILE A 107 9.34 8.24 -3.93
C ILE A 107 10.70 8.08 -3.25
N LEU A 108 10.74 7.54 -2.02
CA LEU A 108 11.99 7.26 -1.32
C LEU A 108 12.87 6.33 -2.14
N LEU A 109 12.32 5.23 -2.65
CA LEU A 109 13.05 4.31 -3.52
C LEU A 109 13.55 5.03 -4.78
N TRP A 110 12.69 5.80 -5.45
CA TRP A 110 13.07 6.51 -6.68
C TRP A 110 14.20 7.51 -6.45
N GLY A 111 14.18 8.24 -5.33
CA GLY A 111 15.17 9.24 -4.98
C GLY A 111 16.49 8.67 -4.46
N THR A 112 16.46 7.48 -3.85
CA THR A 112 17.65 6.88 -3.19
C THR A 112 18.24 5.70 -3.95
N ARG A 113 17.63 5.25 -5.05
CA ARG A 113 18.09 4.06 -5.80
C ARG A 113 19.49 4.26 -6.38
N ASN A 114 20.40 3.32 -6.10
CA ASN A 114 21.68 3.18 -6.78
C ASN A 114 21.82 1.74 -7.32
N PRO A 115 21.57 1.50 -8.62
CA PRO A 115 21.61 0.15 -9.19
C PRO A 115 23.05 -0.36 -9.30
N VAL A 116 23.31 -1.57 -8.81
CA VAL A 116 24.58 -2.27 -9.04
C VAL A 116 24.36 -3.32 -10.13
N HIS A 117 25.12 -3.23 -11.22
CA HIS A 117 25.14 -4.25 -12.25
C HIS A 117 26.05 -5.39 -11.80
N VAL A 118 25.49 -6.56 -11.54
CA VAL A 118 26.28 -7.77 -11.32
C VAL A 118 26.67 -8.29 -12.70
N THR A 119 27.96 -8.19 -13.05
CA THR A 119 28.50 -8.85 -14.24
C THR A 119 28.44 -10.36 -13.97
N PRO A 120 27.71 -11.17 -14.77
CA PRO A 120 27.78 -12.61 -14.61
C PRO A 120 29.22 -13.07 -14.89
N ALA A 121 29.76 -13.87 -13.98
CA ALA A 121 31.07 -14.50 -14.12
C ALA A 121 31.08 -15.56 -15.23
#